data_AF-A0A357KPC7-F1
#
_entry.id   AF-A0A357KPC7-F1
#
_cell.length_a   1.000
_cell.length_b   1.000
_cell.length_c   1.000
_cell.angle_alpha   90.00
_cell.angle_beta   90.00
_cell.angle_gamma   90.00
#
_symmetry.space_group_name_H-M   'P 1'
#
loop_
_entity.id
_entity.type
_entity.pdbx_description
1 polymer ?
#
loop_
_entity_poly.entity_id
_entity_poly.type
_entity_poly.pdbx_seq_one_letter_code
_entity_poly.pdbx_strand_id
1 'polypeptide(L)'
;MKAVDELIIERLSSDVALINQMGHYIVKNGGKRLRPALVLLSAGVCGHTGEDARLMAAIVEFIHTATLLHDDVVDESELRRGHETANAVWGNEASVLVGDFLYSRSFELMVELERMRVMEVFARTTNLIAAGEVMQLMNVNDADTTE
;
A
#
# COMPACT_ATOMS: atom_id res chain seq x y z
N MET A 1 3.97 -4.08 16.24
CA MET A 1 3.78 -4.60 14.87
C MET A 1 2.60 -5.57 14.78
N LYS A 2 2.52 -6.60 15.63
CA LYS A 2 1.38 -7.55 15.65
C LYS A 2 0.00 -6.88 15.60
N ALA A 3 -0.24 -5.87 16.43
CA ALA A 3 -1.51 -5.11 16.43
C ALA A 3 -1.79 -4.35 15.11
N VAL A 4 -0.76 -3.95 14.37
CA VAL A 4 -0.92 -3.34 13.04
C VAL A 4 -1.26 -4.42 12.00
N ASP A 5 -0.63 -5.59 12.07
CA ASP A 5 -0.97 -6.71 11.17
C ASP A 5 -2.41 -7.19 11.41
N GLU A 6 -2.84 -7.30 12.67
CA GLU A 6 -4.22 -7.63 13.06
C GLU A 6 -5.19 -6.56 12.51
N LEU A 7 -4.87 -5.27 12.68
CA LEU A 7 -5.67 -4.17 12.15
C LEU A 7 -5.75 -4.20 10.61
N ILE A 8 -4.64 -4.47 9.92
CA ILE A 8 -4.64 -4.58 8.45
C ILE A 8 -5.58 -5.71 8.01
N ILE A 9 -5.49 -6.89 8.63
CA ILE A 9 -6.38 -8.02 8.31
C ILE A 9 -7.84 -7.67 8.57
N GLU A 10 -8.13 -7.02 9.70
CA GLU A 10 -9.48 -6.57 10.04
C GLU A 10 -10.03 -5.60 8.99
N ARG A 11 -9.24 -4.58 8.60
CA ARG A 11 -9.65 -3.55 7.64
C ARG A 11 -9.63 -4.02 6.18
N LEU A 12 -9.04 -5.17 5.89
CA LEU A 12 -9.11 -5.84 4.59
C LEU A 12 -10.43 -6.58 4.36
N SER A 13 -11.20 -6.84 5.42
CA SER A 13 -12.44 -7.61 5.34
C SER A 13 -13.44 -6.98 4.35
N SER A 14 -13.97 -7.83 3.48
CA SER A 14 -14.96 -7.48 2.45
C SER A 14 -15.94 -8.63 2.24
N ASP A 15 -17.16 -8.33 1.79
CA ASP A 15 -18.11 -9.35 1.34
C ASP A 15 -17.65 -10.03 0.03
N VAL A 16 -16.66 -9.44 -0.65
CA VAL A 16 -16.08 -9.97 -1.88
C VAL A 16 -14.93 -10.93 -1.55
N ALA A 17 -15.15 -12.23 -1.77
CA ALA A 17 -14.18 -13.27 -1.43
C ALA A 17 -12.79 -13.07 -2.05
N LEU A 18 -12.71 -12.57 -3.29
CA LEU A 18 -11.44 -12.33 -3.98
C LEU A 18 -10.57 -11.31 -3.26
N ILE A 19 -11.18 -10.23 -2.74
CA ILE A 19 -10.48 -9.19 -1.98
C ILE A 19 -9.85 -9.79 -0.72
N ASN A 20 -10.59 -10.62 0.01
CA ASN A 20 -10.08 -11.30 1.20
C ASN A 20 -8.92 -12.25 0.86
N GLN A 21 -9.07 -13.05 -0.21
CA GLN A 21 -8.03 -13.99 -0.64
C GLN A 21 -6.72 -13.28 -0.99
N MET A 22 -6.80 -12.23 -1.82
CA MET A 22 -5.62 -11.46 -2.23
C MET A 22 -5.02 -10.67 -1.06
N GLY A 23 -5.86 -10.04 -0.23
CA GLY A 23 -5.42 -9.35 0.98
C GLY A 23 -4.64 -10.28 1.92
N HIS A 24 -5.17 -11.46 2.19
CA HIS A 24 -4.47 -12.47 2.99
C HIS A 24 -3.18 -12.96 2.34
N TYR A 25 -3.18 -13.18 1.03
CA TYR A 25 -1.97 -13.60 0.30
C TYR A 25 -0.84 -12.59 0.46
N ILE A 26 -1.13 -11.30 0.27
CA ILE A 26 -0.12 -10.25 0.34
C ILE A 26 0.41 -10.07 1.76
N VAL A 27 -0.48 -10.09 2.76
CA VAL A 27 -0.07 -10.02 4.18
C VAL A 27 0.78 -11.24 4.56
N LYS A 28 0.40 -12.44 4.11
CA LYS A 28 1.08 -13.70 4.45
C LYS A 28 2.42 -13.87 3.75
N ASN A 29 2.53 -13.45 2.49
CA ASN A 29 3.79 -13.50 1.74
C ASN A 29 4.82 -12.46 2.19
N GLY A 30 4.42 -11.63 3.16
CA GLY A 30 5.34 -10.90 4.01
C GLY A 30 5.82 -9.60 3.39
N GLY A 31 5.69 -8.52 4.14
CA GLY A 31 6.40 -7.26 3.98
C GLY A 31 7.55 -7.17 4.99
N LYS A 32 8.61 -6.40 4.70
CA LYS A 32 9.57 -6.00 5.76
C LYS A 32 8.91 -5.13 6.84
N ARG A 33 7.66 -4.66 6.59
CA ARG A 33 6.90 -3.71 7.41
C ARG A 33 7.72 -2.47 7.80
N LEU A 34 8.62 -2.04 6.91
CA LEU A 34 9.52 -0.94 7.18
C LEU A 34 8.76 0.39 7.32
N ARG A 35 7.79 0.65 6.43
CA ARG A 35 7.02 1.89 6.44
C ARG A 35 6.12 1.98 7.70
N PRO A 36 5.36 0.93 8.10
CA PRO A 36 4.63 0.92 9.37
C PRO A 36 5.54 1.07 10.59
N ALA A 37 6.70 0.41 10.59
CA ALA A 37 7.66 0.53 11.69
C ALA A 37 8.15 1.98 11.84
N LEU A 38 8.47 2.64 10.71
CA LEU A 38 8.90 4.03 10.71
C LEU A 38 7.80 4.97 11.24
N VAL A 39 6.54 4.75 10.87
CA VAL A 39 5.40 5.52 11.40
C VAL A 39 5.30 5.36 12.91
N LEU A 40 5.30 4.12 13.42
CA LEU A 40 5.18 3.85 14.85
C LEU A 40 6.34 4.42 15.67
N LEU A 41 7.58 4.31 15.16
CA LEU A 41 8.76 4.86 15.81
C LEU A 41 8.71 6.39 15.84
N SER A 42 8.34 7.01 14.72
CA SER A 42 8.19 8.47 14.63
C SER A 42 7.12 8.98 15.59
N ALA A 43 5.97 8.29 15.62
CA ALA A 43 4.88 8.60 16.54
C ALA A 43 5.34 8.47 18.01
N GLY A 44 6.08 7.40 18.34
CA GLY A 44 6.63 7.17 19.67
C GLY A 44 7.59 8.28 20.14
N VAL A 45 8.50 8.73 19.27
CA VAL A 45 9.41 9.86 19.58
C VAL A 45 8.63 11.17 19.77
N CYS A 46 7.51 11.35 19.06
CA CYS A 46 6.61 12.48 19.21
C CYS A 46 5.57 12.31 20.34
N GLY A 47 5.67 11.29 21.19
CA GLY A 47 4.76 11.05 22.32
C GLY A 47 3.37 10.54 21.93
N HIS A 48 3.19 10.01 20.71
CA HIS A 48 1.94 9.46 20.19
C HIS A 48 2.04 7.94 20.03
N THR A 49 1.44 7.18 20.94
CA THR A 49 1.48 5.69 20.91
C THR A 49 0.10 5.04 20.94
N GLY A 50 -0.95 5.81 20.62
CA GLY A 50 -2.35 5.39 20.63
C GLY A 50 -2.82 4.67 19.36
N GLU A 51 -4.14 4.50 19.26
CA GLU A 51 -4.79 3.85 18.12
C GLU A 51 -4.56 4.62 16.82
N ASP A 52 -4.58 5.95 16.84
CA ASP A 52 -4.27 6.80 15.68
C ASP A 52 -2.91 6.46 15.05
N ALA A 53 -1.89 6.16 15.86
CA ALA A 53 -0.57 5.81 15.34
C ALA A 53 -0.58 4.45 14.63
N ARG A 54 -1.40 3.50 15.12
CA ARG A 54 -1.58 2.19 14.48
C ARG A 54 -2.39 2.31 13.20
N LEU A 55 -3.44 3.14 13.21
CA LEU A 55 -4.27 3.41 12.05
C LEU A 55 -3.44 4.09 10.94
N MET A 56 -2.63 5.09 11.28
CA MET A 56 -1.66 5.69 10.37
C MET A 56 -0.65 4.69 9.81
N ALA A 57 -0.14 3.78 10.64
CA ALA A 57 0.77 2.74 10.18
C ALA A 57 0.09 1.76 9.20
N ALA A 58 -1.18 1.42 9.43
CA ALA A 58 -1.98 0.60 8.52
C ALA A 58 -2.28 1.33 7.20
N ILE A 59 -2.67 2.61 7.25
CA ILE A 59 -2.90 3.45 6.06
C ILE A 59 -1.68 3.46 5.14
N VAL A 60 -0.49 3.67 5.71
CA VAL A 60 0.76 3.67 4.94
C VAL A 60 1.03 2.30 4.29
N GLU A 61 0.74 1.21 5.00
CA GLU A 61 0.90 -0.13 4.42
C GLU A 61 -0.14 -0.45 3.35
N PHE A 62 -1.37 0.04 3.49
CA PHE A 62 -2.42 -0.09 2.46
C PHE A 62 -2.00 0.59 1.16
N ILE A 63 -1.55 1.84 1.24
CA ILE A 63 -1.05 2.57 0.07
C ILE A 63 0.15 1.85 -0.54
N HIS A 64 1.13 1.45 0.28
CA HIS A 64 2.28 0.71 -0.21
C HIS A 64 1.87 -0.59 -0.92
N THR A 65 0.91 -1.32 -0.36
CA THR A 65 0.44 -2.58 -0.92
C THR A 65 -0.30 -2.36 -2.24
N ALA A 66 -1.12 -1.31 -2.32
CA ALA A 66 -1.79 -0.92 -3.54
C ALA A 66 -0.80 -0.63 -4.67
N THR A 67 0.23 0.19 -4.41
CA THR A 67 1.23 0.50 -5.43
C THR A 67 1.97 -0.76 -5.87
N LEU A 68 2.33 -1.66 -4.95
CA LEU A 68 2.98 -2.92 -5.34
C LEU A 68 2.13 -3.79 -6.29
N LEU A 69 0.81 -3.85 -6.08
CA LEU A 69 -0.08 -4.59 -6.97
C LEU A 69 -0.17 -3.96 -8.36
N HIS A 70 -0.17 -2.63 -8.42
CA HIS A 70 -0.16 -1.90 -9.69
C HIS A 70 1.19 -2.04 -10.39
N ASP A 71 2.30 -1.92 -9.67
CA ASP A 71 3.67 -2.06 -10.20
C ASP A 71 3.90 -3.48 -10.77
N ASP A 72 3.48 -4.54 -10.06
CA ASP A 72 3.62 -5.92 -10.53
C ASP A 72 2.93 -6.15 -11.89
N VAL A 73 1.83 -5.42 -12.16
CA VAL A 73 1.11 -5.45 -13.44
C VAL A 73 1.84 -4.63 -14.50
N VAL A 74 2.33 -3.44 -14.17
CA VAL A 74 3.08 -2.57 -15.10
C VAL A 74 4.39 -3.22 -15.53
N ASP A 75 5.08 -3.88 -14.60
CA ASP A 75 6.41 -4.48 -14.82
C ASP A 75 6.34 -5.92 -15.39
N GLU A 76 5.16 -6.47 -15.63
CA GLU A 76 4.95 -7.87 -16.05
C GLU A 76 5.71 -8.90 -15.17
N SER A 77 5.79 -8.65 -13.87
CA SER A 77 6.60 -9.45 -12.96
C SER A 77 5.93 -10.80 -12.65
N GLU A 78 6.65 -11.91 -12.82
CA GLU A 78 6.16 -13.27 -12.45
C GLU A 78 6.45 -13.64 -10.99
N LEU A 79 7.50 -13.05 -10.38
CA LEU A 79 7.96 -13.40 -9.02
C LEU A 79 8.28 -12.17 -8.17
N ARG A 80 7.87 -12.19 -6.90
CA ARG A 80 8.25 -11.21 -5.88
C ARG A 80 8.68 -11.94 -4.60
N ARG A 81 9.93 -11.72 -4.19
CA ARG A 81 10.56 -12.37 -3.02
C ARG A 81 10.50 -13.91 -3.03
N GLY A 82 10.58 -14.50 -4.23
CA GLY A 82 10.54 -15.96 -4.41
C GLY A 82 9.13 -16.56 -4.36
N HIS A 83 8.08 -15.74 -4.30
CA HIS A 83 6.69 -16.16 -4.46
C HIS A 83 6.13 -15.60 -5.78
N GLU A 84 5.13 -16.28 -6.33
CA GLU A 84 4.37 -15.74 -7.47
C GLU A 84 3.78 -14.37 -7.10
N THR A 85 3.76 -13.45 -8.05
CA THR A 85 3.09 -12.17 -7.89
C THR A 85 1.57 -12.35 -7.89
N ALA A 86 0.84 -11.37 -7.36
CA ALA A 86 -0.61 -11.43 -7.34
C ALA A 86 -1.21 -11.49 -8.76
N ASN A 87 -0.60 -10.81 -9.73
CA ASN A 87 -1.04 -10.87 -11.12
C ASN A 87 -0.72 -12.19 -11.80
N ALA A 88 0.39 -12.86 -11.45
CA ALA A 88 0.64 -14.22 -11.93
C ALA A 88 -0.43 -15.23 -11.44
N VAL A 89 -0.94 -15.05 -10.22
CA VAL A 89 -1.93 -15.98 -9.63
C VAL A 89 -3.38 -15.66 -10.03
N TRP A 90 -3.77 -14.38 -10.02
CA TRP A 90 -5.16 -13.95 -10.21
C TRP A 90 -5.41 -13.13 -11.48
N GLY A 91 -4.38 -12.83 -12.26
CA GLY A 91 -4.46 -11.98 -13.44
C GLY A 91 -4.29 -10.48 -13.14
N ASN A 92 -4.07 -9.73 -14.21
CA ASN A 92 -3.83 -8.29 -14.15
C ASN A 92 -5.08 -7.54 -13.67
N GLU A 93 -6.27 -7.90 -14.15
CA GLU A 93 -7.51 -7.21 -13.81
C GLU A 93 -7.81 -7.30 -12.31
N ALA A 94 -7.65 -8.49 -11.72
CA ALA A 94 -7.84 -8.69 -10.29
C ALA A 94 -6.84 -7.86 -9.47
N SER A 95 -5.58 -7.81 -9.90
CA SER A 95 -4.52 -7.07 -9.19
C SER A 95 -4.76 -5.56 -9.23
N VAL A 96 -5.18 -5.01 -10.37
CA VAL A 96 -5.56 -3.60 -10.48
C VAL A 96 -6.74 -3.27 -9.58
N LEU A 97 -7.82 -4.05 -9.65
CA LEU A 97 -9.05 -3.80 -8.89
C LEU A 97 -8.85 -3.95 -7.37
N VAL A 98 -8.06 -4.92 -6.93
CA VAL A 98 -7.72 -5.05 -5.51
C VAL A 98 -6.79 -3.91 -5.09
N GLY A 99 -5.84 -3.49 -5.94
CA GLY A 99 -5.04 -2.29 -5.69
C GLY A 99 -5.91 -1.05 -5.46
N ASP A 100 -6.92 -0.83 -6.31
CA ASP A 100 -7.89 0.27 -6.17
C ASP A 100 -8.71 0.17 -4.88
N PHE A 101 -9.10 -1.05 -4.50
CA PHE A 101 -9.77 -1.29 -3.22
C PHE A 101 -8.89 -0.94 -2.01
N LEU A 102 -7.62 -1.36 -2.00
CA LEU A 102 -6.69 -1.01 -0.92
C LEU A 102 -6.43 0.50 -0.86
N TYR A 103 -6.29 1.12 -2.02
CA TYR A 103 -6.10 2.56 -2.14
C TYR A 103 -7.31 3.31 -1.59
N SER A 104 -8.53 3.00 -2.03
CA SER A 104 -9.78 3.60 -1.53
C SER A 104 -10.01 3.32 -0.04
N ARG A 105 -9.76 2.09 0.44
CA ARG A 105 -9.84 1.77 1.87
C ARG A 105 -8.90 2.63 2.71
N SER A 106 -7.72 2.95 2.21
CA SER A 106 -6.80 3.86 2.92
C SER A 106 -7.42 5.25 3.13
N PHE A 107 -8.21 5.76 2.19
CA PHE A 107 -8.93 7.03 2.34
C PHE A 107 -10.05 6.93 3.39
N GLU A 108 -10.80 5.83 3.43
CA GLU A 108 -11.80 5.62 4.49
C GLU A 108 -11.15 5.71 5.88
N LEU A 109 -10.01 5.02 6.07
CA LEU A 109 -9.27 5.06 7.33
C LEU A 109 -8.70 6.46 7.64
N MET A 110 -8.33 7.24 6.62
CA MET A 110 -7.91 8.64 6.82
C MET A 110 -9.07 9.54 7.25
N VAL A 111 -10.29 9.29 6.75
CA VAL A 111 -11.49 10.02 7.15
C VAL A 111 -11.84 9.71 8.61
N GLU A 112 -11.70 8.45 9.05
CA GLU A 112 -11.88 8.06 10.46
C GLU A 112 -10.97 8.80 11.43
N LEU A 113 -9.80 9.25 10.99
CA LEU A 113 -8.89 10.06 11.82
C LEU A 113 -9.39 11.48 12.05
N GLU A 114 -10.38 11.95 11.28
CA GLU A 114 -10.96 13.30 11.35
C GLU A 114 -9.93 14.44 11.30
N ARG A 115 -8.80 14.21 10.61
CA ARG A 115 -7.68 15.16 10.49
C ARG A 115 -7.46 15.53 9.03
N MET A 116 -8.02 16.65 8.59
CA MET A 116 -7.88 17.13 7.20
C MET A 116 -6.41 17.22 6.75
N ARG A 117 -5.50 17.59 7.66
CA ARG A 117 -4.07 17.63 7.37
C ARG A 117 -3.49 16.28 6.94
N VAL A 118 -4.01 15.16 7.47
CA VAL A 118 -3.59 13.82 7.04
C VAL A 118 -4.00 13.58 5.59
N MET A 119 -5.25 13.87 5.24
CA MET A 119 -5.76 13.74 3.87
C MET A 119 -4.99 14.64 2.89
N GLU A 120 -4.71 15.89 3.26
CA GLU A 120 -3.90 16.81 2.43
C GLU A 120 -2.51 16.24 2.11
N VAL A 121 -1.81 15.72 3.13
CA VAL A 121 -0.47 15.17 2.98
C VAL A 121 -0.49 13.94 2.09
N PHE A 122 -1.42 13.00 2.33
CA PHE A 122 -1.50 11.79 1.54
C PHE A 122 -1.97 12.03 0.11
N ALA A 123 -2.97 12.88 -0.11
CA ALA A 123 -3.43 13.21 -1.46
C ALA A 123 -2.30 13.78 -2.32
N ARG A 124 -1.46 14.66 -1.74
CA ARG A 124 -0.26 15.16 -2.43
C ARG A 124 0.77 14.07 -2.64
N THR A 125 1.06 13.28 -1.60
CA THR A 125 2.09 12.23 -1.64
C THR A 125 1.76 11.16 -2.68
N THR A 126 0.53 10.65 -2.71
CA THR A 126 0.12 9.62 -3.66
C THR A 126 0.03 10.15 -5.08
N ASN A 127 -0.36 11.41 -5.28
CA ASN A 127 -0.30 12.05 -6.59
C ASN A 127 1.16 12.17 -7.09
N LEU A 128 2.10 12.53 -6.22
CA LEU A 128 3.53 12.56 -6.53
C LEU A 128 4.09 11.17 -6.88
N ILE A 129 3.68 10.13 -6.14
CA ILE A 129 4.06 8.74 -6.45
C ILE A 129 3.58 8.37 -7.86
N ALA A 130 2.29 8.56 -8.14
CA ALA A 130 1.72 8.21 -9.45
C ALA A 130 2.36 9.00 -10.60
N ALA A 131 2.61 10.31 -10.41
CA ALA A 131 3.32 11.12 -11.40
C ALA A 131 4.76 10.62 -11.61
N GLY A 132 5.43 10.21 -10.53
CA GLY A 132 6.76 9.60 -10.57
C GLY A 132 6.80 8.30 -11.37
N GLU A 133 5.81 7.42 -11.20
CA GLU A 133 5.71 6.18 -11.98
C GLU A 133 5.48 6.45 -13.47
N VAL A 134 4.63 7.43 -13.81
CA VAL A 134 4.42 7.85 -15.21
C VAL A 134 5.71 8.43 -15.79
N MET A 135 6.44 9.25 -15.02
CA MET A 135 7.73 9.79 -15.44
C MET A 135 8.77 8.68 -15.64
N GLN A 136 8.81 7.69 -14.74
CA GLN A 136 9.67 6.52 -14.89
C GLN A 136 9.37 5.80 -16.20
N LEU A 137 8.09 5.53 -16.49
CA LEU A 137 7.65 4.89 -17.74
C LEU A 137 8.09 5.67 -18.99
N MET A 138 8.04 7.01 -18.96
CA MET A 138 8.48 7.86 -20.08
C MET A 138 9.98 7.80 -20.33
N ASN A 139 10.77 7.60 -19.28
CA ASN A 139 12.24 7.62 -19.33
C ASN A 139 12.85 6.22 -19.48
N VAL A 140 12.01 5.17 -19.57
CA VAL A 140 12.48 3.80 -19.82
C VAL A 140 13.26 3.77 -21.14
N ASN A 141 14.52 3.32 -21.07
CA ASN A 141 15.49 3.26 -22.17
C ASN A 141 16.05 4.61 -22.67
N ASP A 142 15.87 5.71 -21.91
CA ASP A 142 16.53 6.98 -22.20
C ASP A 142 17.91 7.06 -21.49
N ALA A 143 18.99 6.91 -22.27
CA ALA A 143 20.37 6.97 -21.78
C ALA A 143 20.85 8.39 -21.41
N ASP A 144 20.10 9.42 -21.80
CA ASP A 144 20.39 10.82 -21.49
C ASP A 144 19.70 11.27 -20.19
N THR A 145 18.96 10.39 -19.52
CA THR A 145 18.32 10.65 -18.22
C THR A 145 19.37 11.06 -17.18
N THR A 146 19.20 12.23 -16.57
CA THR A 146 20.01 12.70 -15.43
C THR A 146 19.34 12.36 -14.09
N GLU A 147 20.13 12.23 -13.03
CA GLU A 147 19.66 12.01 -11.65
C GLU A 147 18.72 13.12 -11.14
#